data_AF-A0A966UL51-F1
#
_entry.id   AF-A0A966UL51-F1
#
_cell.length_a   1.000
_cell.length_b   1.000
_cell.length_c   1.000
_cell.angle_alpha   90.00
_cell.angle_beta   90.00
_cell.angle_gamma   90.00
#
_symmetry.space_group_name_H-M   'P 1'
#
loop_
_entity.id
_entity.type
_entity.pdbx_description
1 polymer ?
#
loop_
_entity_poly.entity_id
_entity_poly.type
_entity_poly.pdbx_seq_one_letter_code
_entity_poly.pdbx_strand_id
1 'polypeptide(L)'
;MIVNLLLVEGESTGRINLTAFWGRRLRRLAPASLMVIAATVGFATWLSSSVEADRIRGDAVSALAYVANWRFITAGQSYDQLFSSPSPLQHLWSLSIEEQMYLIVPFVVALVFVRGGGRRALGFIFLLGTGISVVASVLTSRHDIVYYGTHARAGELLLGAVLACFLGQRWMSFSRNVARACSLAGLAAVGLIILLARITDVGSTWVYGGSLVAFAALSVIAVVGSIVPGFTARMLGWSPLVWVGRISYGLYLVHWPIIVWLNEERLGFGGAALFAVQMSATAVVAVLSYRMIEMPIRERRVLRRPGIAGFTFVAAAVGTFAVSMTVLSTVEATPDSKVEVLSTLPRASTIAPDPSNGEFDGSGPINILVIGDSTAENIARGLADVGDPEIGVISGGVLGCPLLPAMRVRDSVVGEQDV
;
A
#
# COMPACT_ATOMS: atom_id res chain seq x y z
N MET A 1 -16.69 0.35 16.18
CA MET A 1 -15.79 1.46 15.78
C MET A 1 -15.00 1.96 16.97
N ILE A 2 -13.71 2.28 16.79
CA ILE A 2 -12.82 2.77 17.85
C ILE A 2 -13.27 4.12 18.42
N VAL A 3 -13.70 5.03 17.55
CA VAL A 3 -14.25 6.33 17.95
C VAL A 3 -15.44 6.13 18.88
N ASN A 4 -16.35 5.20 18.57
CA ASN A 4 -17.49 4.91 19.44
C ASN A 4 -17.06 4.42 20.84
N LEU A 5 -15.99 3.64 20.95
CA LEU A 5 -15.47 3.19 22.25
C LEU A 5 -14.90 4.37 23.06
N LEU A 6 -14.16 5.26 22.42
CA LEU A 6 -13.62 6.47 23.04
C LEU A 6 -14.73 7.45 23.44
N LEU A 7 -15.78 7.58 22.62
CA LEU A 7 -16.95 8.39 22.92
C LEU A 7 -17.69 7.88 24.15
N VAL A 8 -17.95 6.57 24.22
CA VAL A 8 -18.61 5.95 25.39
C VAL A 8 -17.77 6.12 26.66
N GLU A 9 -16.45 5.95 26.58
CA GLU A 9 -15.54 6.16 27.72
C GLU A 9 -15.52 7.64 28.16
N GLY A 10 -15.42 8.57 27.21
CA GLY A 10 -15.43 10.01 27.48
C GLY A 10 -16.75 10.51 28.05
N GLU A 11 -17.90 10.02 27.55
CA GLU A 11 -19.23 10.39 28.06
C GLU A 11 -19.48 9.86 29.48
N SER A 12 -18.95 8.68 29.82
CA SER A 12 -19.16 8.07 31.13
C SER A 12 -18.21 8.57 32.20
N THR A 13 -16.96 8.90 31.85
CA THR A 13 -15.92 9.23 32.83
C THR A 13 -15.37 10.66 32.72
N GLY A 14 -15.74 11.41 31.68
CA GLY A 14 -15.21 12.74 31.38
C GLY A 14 -13.72 12.75 31.02
N ARG A 15 -13.06 11.59 30.95
CA ARG A 15 -11.64 11.41 30.67
C ARG A 15 -11.45 10.20 29.76
N ILE A 16 -10.26 10.08 29.16
CA ILE A 16 -9.93 8.95 28.29
C ILE A 16 -8.61 8.36 28.75
N ASN A 17 -8.60 7.05 29.02
CA ASN A 17 -7.38 6.35 29.37
C ASN A 17 -6.62 5.93 28.09
N LEU A 18 -5.77 6.84 27.61
CA LEU A 18 -4.96 6.64 26.41
C LEU A 18 -4.00 5.45 26.53
N THR A 19 -3.42 5.23 27.71
CA THR A 19 -2.50 4.10 27.94
C THR A 19 -3.21 2.76 27.80
N ALA A 20 -4.42 2.64 28.35
CA ALA A 20 -5.25 1.45 28.21
C ALA A 20 -5.73 1.26 26.78
N PHE A 21 -6.03 2.36 26.08
CA PHE A 21 -6.43 2.36 24.68
C PHE A 21 -5.32 1.80 23.77
N TRP A 22 -4.14 2.42 23.77
CA TRP A 22 -3.02 1.94 22.93
C TRP A 22 -2.51 0.58 23.37
N GLY A 23 -2.51 0.26 24.67
CA GLY A 23 -2.13 -1.06 25.15
C GLY A 23 -3.07 -2.19 24.68
N ARG A 24 -4.35 -1.90 24.39
CA ARG A 24 -5.26 -2.87 23.75
C ARG A 24 -4.96 -3.00 22.26
N ARG A 25 -4.67 -1.88 21.59
CA ARG A 25 -4.38 -1.85 20.14
C ARG A 25 -3.05 -2.54 19.82
N LEU A 26 -1.99 -2.25 20.57
CA LEU A 26 -0.68 -2.86 20.41
C LEU A 26 -0.75 -4.39 20.46
N ARG A 27 -1.44 -4.94 21.48
CA ARG A 27 -1.63 -6.40 21.60
C ARG A 27 -2.49 -7.03 20.49
N ARG A 28 -3.31 -6.23 19.81
CA ARG A 28 -4.14 -6.71 18.71
C ARG A 28 -3.38 -6.71 17.40
N LEU A 29 -2.51 -5.73 17.16
CA LEU A 29 -1.90 -5.51 15.85
C LEU A 29 -0.44 -5.94 15.77
N ALA A 30 0.37 -5.50 16.74
CA ALA A 30 1.82 -5.65 16.68
C ALA A 30 2.29 -7.10 16.51
N PRO A 31 1.68 -8.13 17.15
CA PRO A 31 2.16 -9.50 16.99
C PRO A 31 2.18 -9.97 15.53
N ALA A 32 1.07 -9.78 14.81
CA ALA A 32 0.96 -10.27 13.44
C ALA A 32 1.73 -9.39 12.46
N SER A 33 1.73 -8.06 12.62
CA SER A 33 2.50 -7.18 11.74
C SER A 33 4.01 -7.40 11.90
N LEU A 34 4.52 -7.53 13.13
CA LEU A 34 5.93 -7.84 13.39
C LEU A 34 6.32 -9.21 12.84
N MET A 35 5.45 -10.22 13.00
CA MET A 35 5.67 -11.55 12.41
C MET A 35 5.80 -11.46 10.89
N VAL A 36 4.86 -10.79 10.22
CA VAL A 36 4.88 -10.67 8.76
C VAL A 36 6.10 -9.89 8.30
N ILE A 37 6.42 -8.74 8.91
CA ILE A 37 7.61 -7.96 8.52
C ILE A 37 8.89 -8.79 8.72
N ALA A 38 9.02 -9.49 9.86
CA ALA A 38 10.20 -10.32 10.14
C ALA A 38 10.31 -11.50 9.18
N ALA A 39 9.21 -12.20 8.92
CA ALA A 39 9.16 -13.27 7.93
C ALA A 39 9.50 -12.72 6.54
N THR A 40 8.97 -11.53 6.19
CA THR A 40 9.20 -10.95 4.88
C THR A 40 10.68 -10.59 4.66
N VAL A 41 11.30 -9.98 5.66
CA VAL A 41 12.74 -9.69 5.64
C VAL A 41 13.55 -10.98 5.60
N GLY A 42 13.19 -12.00 6.41
CA GLY A 42 13.87 -13.29 6.41
C GLY A 42 13.82 -13.98 5.04
N PHE A 43 12.66 -14.05 4.40
CA PHE A 43 12.51 -14.64 3.08
C PHE A 43 13.19 -13.83 1.97
N ALA A 44 13.19 -12.49 2.05
CA ALA A 44 13.90 -11.64 1.10
C ALA A 44 15.40 -12.00 1.03
N THR A 45 16.00 -12.39 2.16
CA THR A 45 17.43 -12.72 2.22
C THR A 45 17.79 -14.03 1.52
N TRP A 46 16.80 -14.88 1.24
CA TRP A 46 16.97 -16.14 0.50
C TRP A 46 16.66 -16.02 -0.99
N LEU A 47 15.82 -15.06 -1.37
CA LEU A 47 15.17 -15.02 -2.70
C LEU A 47 15.48 -13.77 -3.52
N SER A 48 15.95 -12.68 -2.91
CA SER A 48 16.11 -11.39 -3.58
C SER A 48 17.56 -11.06 -3.92
N SER A 49 17.73 -10.37 -5.05
CA SER A 49 19.00 -9.74 -5.44
C SER A 49 19.38 -8.61 -4.49
N SER A 50 20.66 -8.21 -4.45
CA SER A 50 21.17 -7.16 -3.54
C SER A 50 20.41 -5.83 -3.65
N VAL A 51 19.97 -5.45 -4.85
CA VAL A 51 19.19 -4.23 -5.10
C VAL A 51 17.78 -4.32 -4.54
N GLU A 52 17.11 -5.46 -4.71
CA GLU A 52 15.79 -5.71 -4.11
C GLU A 52 15.87 -5.75 -2.58
N ALA A 53 16.95 -6.34 -2.07
CA ALA A 53 17.25 -6.44 -0.66
C ALA A 53 17.29 -5.04 -0.01
N ASP A 54 18.03 -4.10 -0.60
CA ASP A 54 18.14 -2.74 -0.10
C ASP A 54 16.82 -1.96 -0.13
N ARG A 55 15.97 -2.20 -1.13
CA ARG A 55 14.63 -1.63 -1.17
C ARG A 55 13.74 -2.20 -0.06
N ILE A 56 13.72 -3.52 0.09
CA ILE A 56 12.94 -4.21 1.14
C ILE A 56 13.38 -3.76 2.54
N ARG A 57 14.67 -3.48 2.75
CA ARG A 57 15.19 -2.89 4.00
C ARG A 57 14.48 -1.59 4.35
N GLY A 58 14.46 -0.64 3.42
CA GLY A 58 13.84 0.67 3.62
C GLY A 58 12.32 0.56 3.85
N ASP A 59 11.69 -0.37 3.15
CA ASP A 59 10.26 -0.63 3.27
C ASP A 59 9.90 -1.27 4.62
N ALA A 60 10.71 -2.22 5.09
CA ALA A 60 10.56 -2.84 6.41
C ALA A 60 10.73 -1.82 7.54
N VAL A 61 11.78 -1.00 7.49
CA VAL A 61 12.03 0.05 8.50
C VAL A 61 10.90 1.07 8.53
N SER A 62 10.45 1.53 7.36
CA SER A 62 9.35 2.50 7.29
C SER A 62 8.01 1.89 7.71
N ALA A 63 7.76 0.60 7.44
CA ALA A 63 6.60 -0.12 7.94
C ALA A 63 6.60 -0.29 9.46
N LEU A 64 7.75 -0.62 10.06
CA LEU A 64 7.92 -0.68 11.53
C LEU A 64 7.65 0.67 12.20
N ALA A 65 8.07 1.76 11.56
CA ALA A 65 7.84 3.11 12.02
C ALA A 65 6.44 3.66 11.65
N TYR A 66 5.59 2.89 10.96
CA TYR A 66 4.28 3.32 10.46
C TYR A 66 4.32 4.59 9.59
N VAL A 67 5.35 4.68 8.73
CA VAL A 67 5.56 5.75 7.75
C VAL A 67 5.84 5.20 6.35
N ALA A 68 5.47 3.93 6.08
CA ALA A 68 5.68 3.29 4.78
C ALA A 68 5.06 4.08 3.62
N ASN A 69 3.90 4.69 3.86
CA ASN A 69 3.23 5.52 2.88
C ASN A 69 4.08 6.73 2.43
N TRP A 70 4.80 7.38 3.35
CA TRP A 70 5.71 8.49 3.01
C TRP A 70 6.99 8.00 2.35
N ARG A 71 7.52 6.84 2.77
CA ARG A 71 8.65 6.19 2.11
C ARG A 71 8.34 5.93 0.63
N PHE A 72 7.16 5.44 0.29
CA PHE A 72 6.80 5.19 -1.11
C PHE A 72 6.67 6.48 -1.94
N ILE A 73 6.19 7.57 -1.35
CA ILE A 73 6.17 8.89 -1.99
C ILE A 73 7.59 9.42 -2.24
N THR A 74 8.48 9.32 -1.25
CA THR A 74 9.85 9.88 -1.36
C THR A 74 10.82 8.98 -2.12
N ALA A 75 10.55 7.67 -2.18
CA ALA A 75 11.31 6.71 -2.99
C ALA A 75 11.23 7.00 -4.49
N GLY A 76 10.33 7.90 -4.92
CA GLY A 76 10.09 8.14 -6.33
C GLY A 76 9.62 6.89 -7.06
N GLN A 77 8.94 5.98 -6.36
CA GLN A 77 8.22 4.88 -7.00
C GLN A 77 7.21 5.55 -7.93
N SER A 78 7.55 5.66 -9.22
CA SER A 78 6.60 6.16 -10.19
C SER A 78 5.38 5.26 -10.11
N TYR A 79 4.22 5.84 -10.34
CA TYR A 79 2.97 5.09 -10.37
C TYR A 79 3.08 3.81 -11.24
N ASP A 80 3.93 3.84 -12.27
CA ASP A 80 4.21 2.71 -13.16
C ASP A 80 5.11 1.61 -12.53
N GLN A 81 6.03 1.96 -11.62
CA GLN A 81 6.85 0.98 -10.88
C GLN A 81 6.04 0.13 -9.90
N LEU A 82 4.81 0.55 -9.55
CA LEU A 82 3.86 -0.27 -8.80
C LEU A 82 3.51 -1.57 -9.54
N PHE A 83 3.65 -1.59 -10.87
CA PHE A 83 3.21 -2.69 -11.73
C PHE A 83 4.33 -3.61 -12.20
N SER A 84 5.57 -3.11 -12.26
CA SER A 84 6.70 -3.90 -12.79
C SER A 84 7.45 -4.69 -11.72
N SER A 85 7.51 -4.22 -10.48
CA SER A 85 8.21 -4.91 -9.37
C SER A 85 7.71 -4.47 -8.00
N PRO A 86 6.48 -4.82 -7.60
CA PRO A 86 5.92 -4.42 -6.31
C PRO A 86 6.74 -4.93 -5.13
N SER A 87 6.85 -4.11 -4.08
CA SER A 87 7.50 -4.54 -2.84
C SER A 87 6.60 -5.52 -2.09
N PRO A 88 7.14 -6.62 -1.51
CA PRO A 88 6.35 -7.54 -0.68
C PRO A 88 5.73 -6.89 0.57
N LEU A 89 6.19 -5.70 0.97
CA LEU A 89 5.66 -4.93 2.10
C LEU A 89 4.82 -3.72 1.68
N GLN A 90 4.55 -3.59 0.38
CA GLN A 90 3.92 -2.40 -0.18
C GLN A 90 2.57 -2.12 0.46
N HIS A 91 1.70 -3.12 0.62
CA HIS A 91 0.36 -2.97 1.19
C HIS A 91 0.35 -2.30 2.57
N LEU A 92 1.44 -2.36 3.35
CA LEU A 92 1.53 -1.75 4.69
C LEU A 92 1.46 -0.21 4.69
N TRP A 93 1.44 0.43 3.52
CA TRP A 93 1.17 1.86 3.39
C TRP A 93 -0.16 2.26 4.02
N SER A 94 -1.25 1.51 3.79
CA SER A 94 -2.57 1.87 4.31
C SER A 94 -2.67 1.59 5.81
N LEU A 95 -1.96 0.57 6.30
CA LEU A 95 -1.82 0.32 7.73
C LEU A 95 -1.09 1.48 8.44
N SER A 96 -0.06 2.05 7.80
CA SER A 96 0.66 3.22 8.32
C SER A 96 -0.28 4.42 8.53
N ILE A 97 -1.16 4.69 7.55
CA ILE A 97 -2.19 5.74 7.66
C ILE A 97 -3.16 5.42 8.81
N GLU A 98 -3.61 4.17 8.93
CA GLU A 98 -4.51 3.73 10.01
C GLU A 98 -3.89 4.01 11.39
N GLU A 99 -2.61 3.65 11.59
CA GLU A 99 -1.90 3.85 12.86
C GLU A 99 -1.62 5.32 13.17
N GLN A 100 -1.31 6.15 12.16
CA GLN A 100 -1.22 7.60 12.33
C GLN A 100 -2.56 8.18 12.86
N MET A 101 -3.69 7.69 12.33
CA MET A 101 -5.00 8.09 12.82
C MET A 101 -5.29 7.54 14.23
N TYR A 102 -4.79 6.36 14.61
CA TYR A 102 -4.90 5.88 15.99
C TYR A 102 -3.99 6.58 16.98
N LEU A 103 -2.95 7.27 16.51
CA LEU A 103 -2.21 8.18 17.34
C LEU A 103 -3.01 9.48 17.53
N ILE A 104 -3.46 10.10 16.44
CA ILE A 104 -4.06 11.46 16.46
C ILE A 104 -5.47 11.47 17.07
N VAL A 105 -6.36 10.57 16.62
CA VAL A 105 -7.79 10.62 16.97
C VAL A 105 -8.04 10.53 18.49
N PRO A 106 -7.43 9.61 19.25
CA PRO A 106 -7.64 9.54 20.70
C PRO A 106 -7.25 10.83 21.44
N PHE A 107 -6.17 11.50 21.01
CA PHE A 107 -5.79 12.80 21.58
C PHE A 107 -6.83 13.88 21.29
N VAL A 108 -7.33 13.96 20.04
CA VAL A 108 -8.40 14.90 19.68
C VAL A 108 -9.65 14.66 20.52
N VAL A 109 -10.07 13.39 20.64
CA VAL A 109 -11.24 13.03 21.45
C VAL A 109 -11.01 13.41 22.92
N ALA A 110 -9.85 13.07 23.50
CA ALA A 110 -9.54 13.39 24.90
C ALA A 110 -9.54 14.91 25.15
N LEU A 111 -8.94 15.68 24.25
CA LEU A 111 -8.86 17.13 24.36
C LEU A 111 -10.24 17.79 24.36
N VAL A 112 -11.14 17.34 23.49
CA VAL A 112 -12.51 17.88 23.41
C VAL A 112 -13.28 17.61 24.69
N PHE A 113 -13.21 16.40 25.24
CA PHE A 113 -13.88 16.08 26.52
C PHE A 113 -13.28 16.86 27.70
N VAL A 114 -11.95 17.01 27.78
CA VAL A 114 -11.30 17.81 28.83
C VAL A 114 -11.72 19.28 28.77
N ARG A 115 -12.03 19.81 27.58
CA ARG A 115 -12.55 21.18 27.39
C ARG A 115 -14.07 21.30 27.53
N GLY A 116 -14.76 20.26 28.01
CA GLY A 116 -16.21 20.26 28.19
C GLY A 116 -17.01 20.15 26.89
N GLY A 117 -16.36 19.84 25.77
CA GLY A 117 -17.05 19.51 24.53
C GLY A 117 -17.62 18.09 24.54
N GLY A 118 -18.45 17.78 23.55
CA GLY A 118 -19.09 16.47 23.43
C GLY A 118 -19.13 15.92 22.01
N ARG A 119 -19.93 14.87 21.79
CA ARG A 119 -20.07 14.18 20.49
C ARG A 119 -20.31 15.09 19.29
N ARG A 120 -21.12 16.16 19.45
CA ARG A 120 -21.42 17.09 18.35
C ARG A 120 -20.18 17.89 17.92
N ALA A 121 -19.42 18.41 18.88
CA ALA A 121 -18.19 19.13 18.60
C ALA A 121 -17.18 18.23 17.88
N LEU A 122 -17.01 16.98 18.35
CA LEU A 122 -16.17 15.98 17.67
C LEU A 122 -16.67 15.65 16.26
N GLY A 123 -17.98 15.51 16.08
CA GLY A 123 -18.58 15.28 14.77
C GLY A 123 -18.24 16.39 13.78
N PHE A 124 -18.32 17.66 14.19
CA PHE A 124 -17.94 18.79 13.34
C PHE A 124 -16.43 18.87 13.08
N ILE A 125 -15.58 18.58 14.07
CA ILE A 125 -14.12 18.53 13.89
C ILE A 125 -13.75 17.47 12.86
N PHE A 126 -14.30 16.26 12.98
CA PHE A 126 -14.04 15.20 12.01
C PHE A 126 -14.63 15.50 10.64
N LEU A 127 -15.80 16.14 10.57
CA LEU A 127 -16.40 16.58 9.30
C LEU A 127 -15.52 17.61 8.60
N LEU A 128 -15.00 18.60 9.35
CA LEU A 128 -14.04 19.57 8.83
C LEU A 128 -12.77 18.89 8.35
N GLY A 129 -12.22 17.95 9.13
CA GLY A 129 -11.04 17.17 8.73
C GLY A 129 -11.27 16.34 7.47
N THR A 130 -12.47 15.74 7.32
CA THR A 130 -12.87 15.09 6.06
C THR A 130 -12.87 16.09 4.91
N GLY A 131 -13.50 17.27 5.08
CA GLY A 131 -13.53 18.32 4.06
C GLY A 131 -12.13 18.78 3.63
N ILE A 132 -11.22 19.01 4.59
CA ILE A 132 -9.82 19.37 4.32
C ILE A 132 -9.14 18.26 3.51
N SER A 133 -9.35 17.00 3.88
CA SER A 133 -8.77 15.86 3.16
C SER A 133 -9.30 15.73 1.73
N VAL A 134 -10.59 16.00 1.50
CA VAL A 134 -11.18 16.04 0.15
C VAL A 134 -10.52 17.13 -0.69
N VAL A 135 -10.44 18.35 -0.15
CA VAL A 135 -9.84 19.49 -0.83
C VAL A 135 -8.37 19.19 -1.15
N ALA A 136 -7.64 18.62 -0.20
CA ALA A 136 -6.25 18.21 -0.42
C ALA A 136 -6.11 17.16 -1.52
N SER A 137 -7.00 16.17 -1.58
CA SER A 137 -7.04 15.17 -2.66
C SER A 137 -7.30 15.80 -4.03
N VAL A 138 -8.22 16.76 -4.12
CA VAL A 138 -8.60 17.39 -5.41
C VAL A 138 -7.54 18.37 -5.90
N LEU A 139 -6.91 19.12 -5.00
CA LEU A 139 -5.90 20.13 -5.36
C LEU A 139 -4.52 19.51 -5.66
N THR A 140 -4.29 18.25 -5.31
CA THR A 140 -3.01 17.58 -5.52
C THR A 140 -2.96 16.94 -6.90
N SER A 141 -2.14 17.47 -7.80
CA SER A 141 -1.99 16.94 -9.18
C SER A 141 -1.17 15.65 -9.26
N ARG A 142 -0.38 15.34 -8.22
CA ARG A 142 0.47 14.16 -8.14
C ARG A 142 -0.30 12.93 -7.65
N HIS A 143 -0.57 11.97 -8.53
CA HIS A 143 -1.37 10.77 -8.22
C HIS A 143 -0.76 9.92 -7.09
N ASP A 144 0.56 9.82 -6.99
CA ASP A 144 1.27 9.09 -5.93
C ASP A 144 1.00 9.71 -4.55
N ILE A 145 0.98 11.04 -4.46
CA ILE A 145 0.64 11.76 -3.22
C ILE A 145 -0.84 11.60 -2.88
N VAL A 146 -1.75 11.65 -3.86
CA VAL A 146 -3.18 11.38 -3.59
C VAL A 146 -3.39 9.93 -3.15
N TYR A 147 -2.63 8.99 -3.72
CA TYR A 147 -2.73 7.58 -3.40
C TYR A 147 -2.22 7.27 -1.99
N TYR A 148 -1.00 7.67 -1.66
CA TYR A 148 -0.30 7.33 -0.40
C TYR A 148 -0.39 8.39 0.70
N GLY A 149 -0.75 9.63 0.36
CA GLY A 149 -0.71 10.76 1.27
C GLY A 149 -1.78 10.66 2.35
N THR A 150 -1.36 10.65 3.62
CA THR A 150 -2.28 10.65 4.77
C THR A 150 -3.29 11.80 4.69
N HIS A 151 -2.84 12.99 4.26
CA HIS A 151 -3.68 14.18 4.11
C HIS A 151 -4.77 14.03 3.03
N ALA A 152 -4.53 13.24 1.96
CA ALA A 152 -5.52 12.98 0.93
C ALA A 152 -6.48 11.83 1.30
N ARG A 153 -6.03 10.87 2.13
CA ARG A 153 -6.78 9.66 2.50
C ARG A 153 -7.47 9.71 3.86
N ALA A 154 -7.05 10.59 4.77
CA ALA A 154 -7.58 10.67 6.12
C ALA A 154 -9.11 10.88 6.15
N GLY A 155 -9.66 11.55 5.14
CA GLY A 155 -11.09 11.82 5.02
C GLY A 155 -11.95 10.57 5.01
N GLU A 156 -11.46 9.46 4.45
CA GLU A 156 -12.15 8.17 4.41
C GLU A 156 -12.34 7.60 5.84
N LEU A 157 -11.29 7.65 6.65
CA LEU A 157 -11.31 7.20 8.05
C LEU A 157 -12.11 8.16 8.94
N LEU A 158 -11.96 9.46 8.72
CA LEU A 158 -12.67 10.51 9.45
C LEU A 158 -14.18 10.49 9.16
N LEU A 159 -14.61 10.12 7.95
CA LEU A 159 -16.02 9.99 7.64
C LEU A 159 -16.69 8.87 8.46
N GLY A 160 -15.97 7.79 8.73
CA GLY A 160 -16.39 6.80 9.73
C GLY A 160 -16.50 7.42 11.13
N ALA A 161 -15.55 8.25 11.54
CA ALA A 161 -15.58 8.96 12.82
C ALA A 161 -16.80 9.90 12.94
N VAL A 162 -17.14 10.62 11.87
CA VAL A 162 -18.36 11.43 11.73
C VAL A 162 -19.60 10.56 11.96
N LEU A 163 -19.67 9.39 11.29
CA LEU A 163 -20.77 8.45 11.48
C LEU A 163 -20.91 8.04 12.95
N ALA A 164 -19.81 7.69 13.62
CA ALA A 164 -19.84 7.33 15.05
C ALA A 164 -20.34 8.48 15.93
N CYS A 165 -19.91 9.73 15.66
CA CYS A 165 -20.33 10.90 16.42
C CYS A 165 -21.81 11.24 16.23
N PHE A 166 -22.38 11.11 15.03
CA PHE A 166 -23.77 11.52 14.77
C PHE A 166 -24.77 10.38 14.93
N LEU A 167 -24.46 9.18 14.43
CA LEU A 167 -25.33 8.02 14.54
C LEU A 167 -25.27 7.43 15.96
N GLY A 168 -24.07 7.23 16.52
CA GLY A 168 -23.87 6.64 17.85
C GLY A 168 -24.68 5.35 18.05
N GLN A 169 -25.52 5.30 19.09
CA GLN A 169 -26.46 4.20 19.36
C GLN A 169 -27.87 4.39 18.77
N ARG A 170 -28.13 5.50 18.05
CA ARG A 170 -29.47 5.86 17.55
C ARG A 170 -29.99 4.93 16.44
N TRP A 171 -29.11 4.13 15.83
CA TRP A 171 -29.52 3.11 14.86
C TRP A 171 -30.44 2.04 15.46
N MET A 172 -30.40 1.83 16.79
CA MET A 172 -31.31 0.91 17.49
C MET A 172 -32.75 1.44 17.58
N SER A 173 -32.94 2.77 17.48
CA SER A 173 -34.26 3.40 17.55
C SER A 173 -34.90 3.65 16.18
N PHE A 174 -34.35 3.08 15.10
CA PHE A 174 -34.90 3.25 13.76
C PHE A 174 -36.23 2.52 13.61
N SER A 175 -37.20 3.18 12.96
CA SER A 175 -38.46 2.53 12.62
C SER A 175 -38.22 1.38 11.64
N ARG A 176 -39.15 0.41 11.59
CA ARG A 176 -39.03 -0.77 10.71
C ARG A 176 -38.84 -0.39 9.23
N ASN A 177 -39.48 0.69 8.77
CA ASN A 177 -39.36 1.15 7.39
C ASN A 177 -38.00 1.79 7.11
N VAL A 178 -37.49 2.62 8.03
CA VAL A 178 -36.15 3.20 7.93
C VAL A 178 -35.10 2.08 7.96
N ALA A 179 -35.27 1.08 8.83
CA ALA A 179 -34.36 -0.04 8.93
C ALA A 179 -34.30 -0.88 7.64
N ARG A 180 -35.45 -1.14 7.00
CA ARG A 180 -35.51 -1.79 5.69
C ARG A 180 -34.83 -0.97 4.61
N ALA A 181 -35.08 0.34 4.56
CA ALA A 181 -34.44 1.23 3.59
C ALA A 181 -32.91 1.24 3.76
N CYS A 182 -32.41 1.35 4.99
CA CYS A 182 -30.97 1.26 5.29
C CYS A 182 -30.38 -0.10 4.89
N SER A 183 -31.10 -1.20 5.15
CA SER A 183 -30.66 -2.54 4.74
C SER A 183 -30.51 -2.65 3.22
N LEU A 184 -31.51 -2.20 2.45
CA LEU A 184 -31.48 -2.22 0.98
C LEU A 184 -30.40 -1.28 0.43
N ALA A 185 -30.28 -0.07 0.97
CA ALA A 185 -29.25 0.89 0.59
C ALA A 185 -27.85 0.34 0.87
N GLY A 186 -27.64 -0.35 1.99
CA GLY A 186 -26.36 -1.00 2.29
C GLY A 186 -26.01 -2.10 1.30
N LEU A 187 -26.98 -2.93 0.90
CA LEU A 187 -26.75 -3.97 -0.11
C LEU A 187 -26.46 -3.36 -1.50
N ALA A 188 -27.22 -2.33 -1.88
CA ALA A 188 -27.00 -1.58 -3.12
C ALA A 188 -25.61 -0.91 -3.13
N ALA A 189 -25.18 -0.34 -2.00
CA ALA A 189 -23.85 0.24 -1.87
C ALA A 189 -22.74 -0.80 -2.04
N VAL A 190 -22.88 -2.00 -1.46
CA VAL A 190 -21.92 -3.11 -1.70
C VAL A 190 -21.90 -3.50 -3.17
N GLY A 191 -23.06 -3.67 -3.80
CA GLY A 191 -23.15 -3.98 -5.23
C GLY A 191 -22.50 -2.91 -6.11
N LEU A 192 -22.70 -1.64 -5.78
CA LEU A 192 -22.08 -0.52 -6.48
C LEU A 192 -20.57 -0.47 -6.28
N ILE A 193 -20.06 -0.72 -5.07
CA ILE A 193 -18.62 -0.82 -4.80
C ILE A 193 -18.00 -1.95 -5.65
N ILE A 194 -18.65 -3.11 -5.72
CA ILE A 194 -18.19 -4.23 -6.55
C ILE A 194 -18.18 -3.84 -8.03
N LEU A 195 -19.27 -3.23 -8.52
CA LEU A 195 -19.35 -2.78 -9.91
C LEU A 195 -18.25 -1.77 -10.25
N LEU A 196 -18.07 -0.75 -9.40
CA LEU A 196 -17.03 0.25 -9.57
C LEU A 196 -15.65 -0.41 -9.57
N ALA A 197 -15.36 -1.33 -8.65
CA ALA A 197 -14.09 -2.06 -8.61
C ALA A 197 -13.81 -2.91 -9.86
N ARG A 198 -14.83 -3.25 -10.67
CA ARG A 198 -14.65 -3.99 -11.94
C ARG A 198 -14.37 -3.10 -13.15
N ILE A 199 -14.76 -1.83 -13.09
CA ILE A 199 -14.59 -0.86 -14.18
C ILE A 199 -13.51 0.19 -13.87
N THR A 200 -12.94 0.14 -12.66
CA THR A 200 -11.94 1.08 -12.18
C THR A 200 -10.60 0.38 -12.13
N ASP A 201 -9.69 0.79 -13.00
CA ASP A 201 -8.28 0.46 -12.85
C ASP A 201 -7.61 1.48 -11.94
N VAL A 202 -6.51 1.07 -11.31
CA VAL A 202 -5.75 1.96 -10.44
C VAL A 202 -5.32 3.22 -11.23
N GLY A 203 -5.10 3.14 -12.55
CA GLY A 203 -4.65 4.26 -13.38
C GLY A 203 -5.74 5.26 -13.75
N SER A 204 -6.97 4.99 -13.33
CA SER A 204 -8.14 5.80 -13.65
C SER A 204 -8.06 7.17 -12.98
N THR A 205 -7.84 8.22 -13.77
CA THR A 205 -7.66 9.60 -13.28
C THR A 205 -8.86 10.12 -12.46
N TRP A 206 -10.08 9.68 -12.80
CA TRP A 206 -11.30 10.07 -12.08
C TRP A 206 -11.33 9.58 -10.62
N VAL A 207 -10.56 8.54 -10.30
CA VAL A 207 -10.40 8.04 -8.92
C VAL A 207 -9.72 9.11 -8.07
N TYR A 208 -8.66 9.71 -8.60
CA TYR A 208 -7.84 10.71 -7.91
C TYR A 208 -8.48 12.11 -7.89
N GLY A 209 -9.47 12.36 -8.74
CA GLY A 209 -10.25 13.61 -8.79
C GLY A 209 -11.30 13.80 -7.67
N GLY A 210 -11.10 13.19 -6.50
CA GLY A 210 -11.98 13.33 -5.32
C GLY A 210 -13.09 12.29 -5.17
N SER A 211 -13.22 11.35 -6.10
CA SER A 211 -14.24 10.28 -6.02
C SER A 211 -13.97 9.25 -4.91
N LEU A 212 -12.76 9.21 -4.35
CA LEU A 212 -12.41 8.43 -3.15
C LEU A 212 -13.36 8.68 -1.97
N VAL A 213 -13.83 9.91 -1.82
CA VAL A 213 -14.79 10.28 -0.77
C VAL A 213 -16.17 9.68 -1.05
N ALA A 214 -16.55 9.55 -2.33
CA ALA A 214 -17.76 8.84 -2.71
C ALA A 214 -17.67 7.34 -2.36
N PHE A 215 -16.52 6.71 -2.58
CA PHE A 215 -16.28 5.33 -2.12
C PHE A 215 -16.35 5.21 -0.59
N ALA A 216 -15.80 6.18 0.15
CA ALA A 216 -15.94 6.23 1.59
C ALA A 216 -17.41 6.40 2.04
N ALA A 217 -18.19 7.23 1.34
CA ALA A 217 -19.61 7.41 1.60
C ALA A 217 -20.41 6.13 1.33
N LEU A 218 -20.14 5.43 0.23
CA LEU A 218 -20.73 4.11 -0.04
C LEU A 218 -20.38 3.09 1.04
N SER A 219 -19.12 3.11 1.50
CA SER A 219 -18.68 2.25 2.61
C SER A 219 -19.43 2.56 3.90
N VAL A 220 -19.68 3.83 4.20
CA VAL A 220 -20.51 4.24 5.34
C VAL A 220 -21.95 3.74 5.20
N ILE A 221 -22.56 3.84 4.01
CA ILE A 221 -23.90 3.32 3.75
C ILE A 221 -23.96 1.80 3.96
N ALA A 222 -22.95 1.07 3.45
CA ALA A 222 -22.82 -0.37 3.67
C ALA A 222 -22.69 -0.72 5.16
N VAL A 223 -21.87 0.02 5.91
CA VAL A 223 -21.73 -0.15 7.36
C VAL A 223 -23.06 0.08 8.07
N VAL A 224 -23.79 1.16 7.76
CA VAL A 224 -25.12 1.42 8.35
C VAL A 224 -26.10 0.29 8.04
N GLY A 225 -26.15 -0.18 6.79
CA GLY A 225 -27.01 -1.31 6.41
C GLY A 225 -26.65 -2.64 7.07
N SER A 226 -25.41 -2.81 7.54
CA SER A 226 -24.95 -4.02 8.24
C SER A 226 -25.20 -4.00 9.74
N ILE A 227 -25.28 -2.83 10.38
CA ILE A 227 -25.55 -2.71 11.83
C ILE A 227 -27.03 -2.58 12.15
N VAL A 228 -27.82 -2.05 11.23
CA VAL A 228 -29.27 -1.86 11.41
C VAL A 228 -29.98 -3.21 11.26
N PRO A 229 -30.92 -3.58 12.16
CA PRO A 229 -31.66 -4.84 12.06
C PRO A 229 -32.37 -5.00 10.72
N GLY A 230 -31.99 -6.02 9.94
CA GLY A 230 -32.48 -6.17 8.57
C GLY A 230 -32.07 -7.49 7.90
N PHE A 231 -32.36 -7.60 6.60
CA PHE A 231 -31.90 -8.73 5.78
C PHE A 231 -30.37 -8.70 5.62
N THR A 232 -29.82 -7.54 5.31
CA THR A 232 -28.38 -7.33 5.07
C THR A 232 -27.56 -7.66 6.31
N ALA A 233 -27.97 -7.20 7.49
CA ALA A 233 -27.34 -7.56 8.77
C ALA A 233 -27.36 -9.06 9.06
N ARG A 234 -28.45 -9.77 8.73
CA ARG A 234 -28.53 -11.24 8.89
C ARG A 234 -27.64 -11.98 7.89
N MET A 235 -27.62 -11.54 6.64
CA MET A 235 -26.79 -12.12 5.58
C MET A 235 -25.30 -11.98 5.92
N LEU A 236 -24.86 -10.76 6.27
CA LEU A 236 -23.47 -10.49 6.65
C LEU A 236 -23.12 -11.03 8.04
N GLY A 237 -24.12 -11.25 8.90
CA GLY A 237 -23.99 -11.88 10.22
C GLY A 237 -23.83 -13.41 10.18
N TRP A 238 -23.77 -14.02 8.99
CA TRP A 238 -23.54 -15.45 8.85
C TRP A 238 -22.20 -15.88 9.48
N SER A 239 -22.20 -16.94 10.27
CA SER A 239 -21.07 -17.30 11.13
C SER A 239 -19.73 -17.47 10.40
N PRO A 240 -19.66 -18.08 9.21
CA PRO A 240 -18.43 -18.13 8.42
C PRO A 240 -17.91 -16.75 7.99
N LEU A 241 -18.78 -15.83 7.53
CA LEU A 241 -18.38 -14.47 7.18
C LEU A 241 -17.86 -13.70 8.39
N VAL A 242 -18.54 -13.84 9.53
CA VAL A 242 -18.09 -13.26 10.80
C VAL A 242 -16.73 -13.84 11.21
N TRP A 243 -16.51 -15.15 11.00
CA TRP A 243 -15.24 -15.80 11.29
C TRP A 243 -14.10 -15.30 10.40
N VAL A 244 -14.34 -15.14 9.09
CA VAL A 244 -13.39 -14.48 8.18
C VAL A 244 -13.09 -13.06 8.66
N GLY A 245 -14.12 -12.32 9.08
CA GLY A 245 -13.96 -10.99 9.68
C GLY A 245 -13.15 -10.96 10.98
N ARG A 246 -13.05 -12.08 11.72
CA ARG A 246 -12.22 -12.18 12.93
C ARG A 246 -10.73 -12.34 12.62
N ILE A 247 -10.42 -12.97 11.48
CA ILE A 247 -9.03 -13.21 11.02
C ILE A 247 -8.59 -12.26 9.89
N SER A 248 -9.47 -11.32 9.49
CA SER A 248 -9.26 -10.43 8.35
C SER A 248 -7.99 -9.59 8.44
N TYR A 249 -7.56 -9.25 9.64
CA TYR A 249 -6.31 -8.54 9.86
C TYR A 249 -5.09 -9.38 9.46
N GLY A 250 -5.01 -10.64 9.92
CA GLY A 250 -3.96 -11.57 9.53
C GLY A 250 -4.00 -11.90 8.03
N LEU A 251 -5.20 -12.09 7.47
CA LEU A 251 -5.38 -12.28 6.02
C LEU A 251 -4.80 -11.10 5.23
N TYR A 252 -5.15 -9.88 5.62
CA TYR A 252 -4.64 -8.67 4.98
C TYR A 252 -3.12 -8.51 5.13
N LEU A 253 -2.53 -8.86 6.27
CA LEU A 253 -1.06 -8.74 6.40
C LEU A 253 -0.33 -9.76 5.51
N VAL A 254 -0.84 -10.98 5.42
CA VAL A 254 -0.13 -12.11 4.80
C VAL A 254 -0.36 -12.22 3.30
N HIS A 255 -1.52 -11.82 2.79
CA HIS A 255 -1.90 -12.06 1.39
C HIS A 255 -0.90 -11.46 0.39
N TRP A 256 -0.44 -10.24 0.62
CA TRP A 256 0.37 -9.51 -0.36
C TRP A 256 1.77 -10.08 -0.53
N PRO A 257 2.57 -10.33 0.52
CA PRO A 257 3.85 -11.03 0.37
C PRO A 257 3.71 -12.38 -0.35
N ILE A 258 2.64 -13.13 -0.06
CA ILE A 258 2.38 -14.41 -0.72
C ILE A 258 2.08 -14.22 -2.21
N ILE A 259 1.25 -13.24 -2.58
CA ILE A 259 0.94 -12.95 -3.99
C ILE A 259 2.18 -12.51 -4.75
N VAL A 260 3.00 -11.63 -4.15
CA VAL A 260 4.23 -11.13 -4.79
C VAL A 260 5.25 -12.25 -5.00
N TRP A 261 5.38 -13.18 -4.05
CA TRP A 261 6.38 -14.25 -4.13
C TRP A 261 5.95 -15.54 -4.80
N LEU A 262 4.67 -15.88 -4.76
CA LEU A 262 4.10 -16.97 -5.52
C LEU A 262 3.56 -16.41 -6.82
N ASN A 263 4.45 -16.12 -7.76
CA ASN A 263 4.11 -15.57 -9.07
C ASN A 263 4.27 -16.63 -10.17
N GLU A 264 3.79 -16.30 -11.38
CA GLU A 264 3.79 -17.23 -12.52
C GLU A 264 5.21 -17.63 -12.93
N GLU A 265 6.17 -16.70 -12.87
CA GLU A 265 7.58 -16.95 -13.21
C GLU A 265 8.23 -18.03 -12.33
N ARG A 266 7.91 -18.04 -11.02
CA ARG A 266 8.48 -18.99 -10.06
C ARG A 266 7.79 -20.33 -10.04
N LEU A 267 6.48 -20.36 -10.26
CA LEU A 267 5.67 -21.58 -10.16
C LEU A 267 5.44 -22.28 -11.51
N GLY A 268 5.67 -21.58 -12.63
CA GLY A 268 5.50 -22.11 -13.98
C GLY A 268 4.03 -22.32 -14.40
N PHE A 269 3.07 -21.85 -13.60
CA PHE A 269 1.65 -21.89 -13.93
C PHE A 269 0.92 -20.63 -13.42
N GLY A 270 -0.16 -20.28 -14.11
CA GLY A 270 -0.91 -19.04 -13.89
C GLY A 270 -2.41 -19.21 -13.70
N GLY A 271 -3.12 -18.09 -13.76
CA GLY A 271 -4.58 -18.05 -13.75
C GLY A 271 -5.22 -18.59 -12.47
N ALA A 272 -6.32 -19.35 -12.62
CA ALA A 272 -7.14 -19.81 -11.50
C ALA A 272 -6.40 -20.75 -10.54
N ALA A 273 -5.47 -21.57 -11.05
CA ALA A 273 -4.67 -22.48 -10.23
C ALA A 273 -3.72 -21.69 -9.31
N LEU A 274 -3.02 -20.69 -9.86
CA LEU A 274 -2.16 -19.81 -9.08
C LEU A 274 -2.95 -19.05 -8.01
N PHE A 275 -4.09 -18.47 -8.39
CA PHE A 275 -4.97 -17.79 -7.45
C PHE A 275 -5.44 -18.71 -6.31
N ALA A 276 -5.84 -19.95 -6.63
CA ALA A 276 -6.25 -20.93 -5.62
C ALA A 276 -5.11 -21.27 -4.64
N VAL A 277 -3.88 -21.42 -5.13
CA VAL A 277 -2.69 -21.66 -4.30
C VAL A 277 -2.39 -20.46 -3.40
N GLN A 278 -2.35 -19.24 -3.95
CA GLN A 278 -2.12 -18.01 -3.20
C GLN A 278 -3.16 -17.80 -2.09
N MET A 279 -4.44 -18.00 -2.40
CA MET A 279 -5.54 -17.86 -1.43
C MET A 279 -5.48 -18.93 -0.35
N SER A 280 -5.16 -20.18 -0.73
CA SER A 280 -5.02 -21.28 0.23
C SER A 280 -3.84 -21.07 1.17
N ALA A 281 -2.67 -20.69 0.64
CA ALA A 281 -1.49 -20.37 1.43
C ALA A 281 -1.75 -19.19 2.40
N THR A 282 -2.40 -18.13 1.90
CA THR A 282 -2.83 -16.98 2.71
C THR A 282 -3.75 -17.40 3.85
N ALA A 283 -4.78 -18.21 3.56
CA ALA A 283 -5.72 -18.66 4.58
C ALA A 283 -5.04 -19.53 5.63
N VAL A 284 -4.17 -20.47 5.23
CA VAL A 284 -3.44 -21.34 6.16
C VAL A 284 -2.54 -20.52 7.08
N VAL A 285 -1.69 -19.66 6.52
CA VAL A 285 -0.74 -18.86 7.30
C VAL A 285 -1.48 -17.88 8.22
N ALA A 286 -2.55 -17.23 7.74
CA ALA A 286 -3.36 -16.33 8.57
C ALA A 286 -4.06 -17.08 9.72
N VAL A 287 -4.59 -18.28 9.49
CA VAL A 287 -5.24 -19.09 10.54
C VAL A 287 -4.23 -19.56 11.58
N LEU A 288 -3.04 -19.98 11.14
CA LEU A 288 -1.95 -20.38 12.05
C LEU A 288 -1.49 -19.19 12.89
N SER A 289 -1.21 -18.04 12.26
CA SER A 289 -0.89 -16.77 12.95
C SER A 289 -1.95 -16.42 13.98
N TYR A 290 -3.22 -16.47 13.58
CA TYR A 290 -4.34 -16.12 14.44
C TYR A 290 -4.41 -16.99 15.69
N ARG A 291 -4.27 -18.32 15.53
CA ARG A 291 -4.39 -19.28 16.64
C ARG A 291 -3.15 -19.32 17.53
N MET A 292 -1.95 -19.23 16.95
CA MET A 292 -0.69 -19.46 17.65
C MET A 292 -0.09 -18.19 18.25
N ILE A 293 -0.34 -17.03 17.64
CA ILE A 293 0.32 -15.77 18.02
C ILE A 293 -0.73 -14.76 18.51
N GLU A 294 -1.72 -14.45 17.67
CA GLU A 294 -2.66 -13.36 17.96
C GLU A 294 -3.57 -13.68 19.15
N MET A 295 -4.24 -14.83 19.15
CA MET A 295 -5.18 -15.21 20.22
C MET A 295 -4.52 -15.31 21.60
N PRO A 296 -3.38 -15.99 21.79
CA PRO A 296 -2.75 -16.12 23.10
C PRO A 296 -2.34 -14.77 23.72
N ILE A 297 -1.89 -13.84 22.88
CA ILE A 297 -1.47 -12.49 23.30
C ILE A 297 -2.70 -11.60 23.57
N ARG A 298 -3.69 -11.64 22.67
CA ARG A 298 -4.93 -10.85 22.78
C ARG A 298 -5.76 -11.22 24.00
N GLU A 299 -5.87 -12.51 24.30
CA GLU A 299 -6.59 -13.03 25.46
C GLU A 299 -5.76 -13.01 26.76
N ARG A 300 -4.53 -12.48 26.71
CA ARG A 300 -3.60 -12.44 27.85
C ARG A 300 -3.37 -13.82 28.47
N ARG A 301 -3.36 -14.86 27.63
CA ARG A 301 -2.86 -16.19 28.03
C ARG A 301 -1.34 -16.14 28.18
N VAL A 302 -0.68 -15.34 27.33
CA VAL A 302 0.75 -15.00 27.38
C VAL A 302 0.89 -13.48 27.53
N LEU A 303 2.04 -12.99 28.02
CA LEU A 303 2.31 -11.55 28.21
C LEU A 303 1.24 -10.82 29.06
N ARG A 304 0.85 -11.44 30.17
CA ARG A 304 -0.19 -10.95 31.10
C ARG A 304 0.13 -9.58 31.70
N ARG A 305 1.39 -9.37 32.09
CA ARG A 305 1.85 -8.14 32.73
C ARG A 305 2.12 -7.07 31.67
N PRO A 306 1.57 -5.86 31.80
CA PRO A 306 1.70 -4.82 30.78
C PRO A 306 3.15 -4.39 30.53
N GLY A 307 3.99 -4.34 31.58
CA GLY A 307 5.41 -4.01 31.43
C GLY A 307 6.19 -5.06 30.64
N ILE A 308 5.96 -6.36 30.90
CA ILE A 308 6.61 -7.45 30.17
C ILE A 308 6.12 -7.46 28.71
N ALA A 309 4.81 -7.30 28.49
CA ALA A 309 4.26 -7.22 27.15
C ALA A 309 4.89 -6.08 26.34
N GLY A 310 4.97 -4.88 26.92
CA GLY A 310 5.60 -3.73 26.29
C GLY A 310 7.07 -3.99 25.94
N PHE A 311 7.84 -4.52 26.89
CA PHE A 311 9.24 -4.88 26.65
C PHE A 311 9.39 -5.91 25.53
N THR A 312 8.59 -6.98 25.53
CA THR A 312 8.64 -8.00 24.47
C THR A 312 8.32 -7.42 23.10
N PHE A 313 7.35 -6.51 22.99
CA PHE A 313 7.06 -5.85 21.71
C PHE A 313 8.19 -4.94 21.25
N VAL A 314 8.78 -4.17 22.16
CA VAL A 314 9.93 -3.32 21.84
C VAL A 314 11.12 -4.17 21.41
N ALA A 315 11.43 -5.24 22.16
CA ALA A 315 12.51 -6.16 21.83
C ALA A 315 12.28 -6.86 20.48
N ALA A 316 11.05 -7.27 20.18
CA ALA A 316 10.70 -7.86 18.89
C ALA A 316 10.85 -6.83 17.76
N ALA A 317 10.39 -5.60 17.94
CA ALA A 317 10.53 -4.54 16.94
C ALA A 317 12.01 -4.17 16.70
N VAL A 318 12.80 -4.05 17.76
CA VAL A 318 14.26 -3.80 17.69
C VAL A 318 14.97 -4.99 17.04
N GLY A 319 14.58 -6.22 17.36
CA GLY A 319 15.10 -7.42 16.72
C GLY A 319 14.81 -7.44 15.22
N THR A 320 13.56 -7.21 14.82
CA THR A 320 13.18 -7.11 13.40
C THR A 320 13.91 -5.97 12.70
N PHE A 321 14.07 -4.82 13.35
CA PHE A 321 14.84 -3.70 12.84
C PHE A 321 16.31 -4.07 12.65
N ALA A 322 16.95 -4.67 13.66
CA ALA A 322 18.34 -5.11 13.61
C ALA A 322 18.55 -6.15 12.49
N VAL A 323 17.66 -7.15 12.38
CA VAL A 323 17.68 -8.14 11.31
C VAL A 323 17.53 -7.46 9.94
N SER A 324 16.63 -6.48 9.81
CA SER A 324 16.47 -5.71 8.57
C SER A 324 17.76 -4.95 8.22
N MET A 325 18.48 -4.41 9.20
CA MET A 325 19.73 -3.69 8.97
C MET A 325 20.91 -4.63 8.67
N THR A 326 21.02 -5.75 9.38
CA THR A 326 22.16 -6.67 9.29
C THR A 326 22.07 -7.62 8.10
N VAL A 327 20.93 -8.31 7.92
CA VAL A 327 20.86 -9.39 6.91
C VAL A 327 20.89 -8.86 5.47
N LEU A 328 20.62 -7.56 5.29
CA LEU A 328 20.69 -6.89 4.00
C LEU A 328 22.02 -6.15 3.79
N SER A 329 22.92 -6.19 4.78
CA SER A 329 24.33 -5.79 4.63
C SER A 329 25.25 -6.98 4.33
N THR A 330 24.83 -8.20 4.69
CA THR A 330 25.53 -9.47 4.44
C THR A 330 25.15 -10.14 3.12
N VAL A 331 24.13 -9.64 2.42
CA VAL A 331 24.08 -9.80 0.96
C VAL A 331 25.24 -8.95 0.46
N GLU A 332 26.46 -9.49 0.57
CA GLU A 332 27.59 -8.99 -0.16
C GLU A 332 27.07 -8.72 -1.56
N ALA A 333 27.38 -7.54 -2.07
CA ALA A 333 27.59 -7.46 -3.49
C ALA A 333 28.61 -8.56 -3.79
N THR A 334 28.17 -9.79 -4.10
CA THR A 334 28.77 -10.52 -5.20
C THR A 334 28.89 -9.43 -6.23
N PRO A 335 30.12 -8.97 -6.54
CA PRO A 335 30.30 -8.02 -7.60
C PRO A 335 29.64 -8.74 -8.75
N ASP A 336 28.46 -8.27 -9.14
CA ASP A 336 27.84 -8.77 -10.33
C ASP A 336 28.92 -8.40 -11.33
N SER A 337 29.64 -9.40 -11.83
CA SER A 337 30.82 -9.19 -12.69
C SER A 337 30.44 -8.36 -13.93
N LYS A 338 29.14 -8.14 -14.13
CA LYS A 338 28.47 -7.22 -15.04
C LYS A 338 28.60 -5.71 -14.71
N VAL A 339 28.63 -5.29 -13.44
CA VAL A 339 28.73 -3.87 -13.04
C VAL A 339 30.16 -3.34 -13.17
N GLU A 340 31.16 -4.19 -12.94
CA GLU A 340 32.57 -3.83 -13.15
C GLU A 340 32.86 -3.63 -14.65
N VAL A 341 32.26 -4.45 -15.52
CA VAL A 341 32.34 -4.30 -16.99
C VAL A 341 31.78 -2.95 -17.46
N LEU A 342 30.70 -2.46 -16.86
CA LEU A 342 30.10 -1.15 -17.16
C LEU A 342 30.98 0.05 -16.73
N SER A 343 31.81 -0.11 -15.70
CA SER A 343 32.77 0.92 -15.28
C SER A 343 34.04 0.96 -16.13
N THR A 344 34.32 -0.13 -16.84
CA THR A 344 35.44 -0.26 -17.79
C THR A 344 35.08 0.08 -19.23
N LEU A 345 33.78 0.15 -19.57
CA LEU A 345 33.38 0.68 -20.87
C LEU A 345 33.82 2.15 -20.94
N PRO A 346 34.55 2.57 -22.00
CA PRO A 346 34.90 3.97 -22.18
C PRO A 346 33.61 4.77 -22.09
N ARG A 347 33.51 5.72 -21.17
CA ARG A 347 32.52 6.80 -21.30
C ARG A 347 32.71 7.30 -22.72
N ALA A 348 31.74 7.05 -23.59
CA ALA A 348 31.79 7.55 -24.95
C ALA A 348 32.04 9.05 -24.84
N SER A 349 33.27 9.46 -25.11
CA SER A 349 33.57 10.85 -25.40
C SER A 349 32.56 11.23 -26.45
N THR A 350 31.87 12.34 -26.23
CA THR A 350 31.02 12.98 -27.21
C THR A 350 31.80 13.17 -28.50
N ILE A 351 31.82 12.13 -29.35
CA ILE A 351 32.17 12.25 -30.75
C ILE A 351 30.88 12.79 -31.34
N ALA A 352 30.81 14.11 -31.43
CA ALA A 352 29.86 14.75 -32.31
C ALA A 352 30.10 14.16 -33.71
N PRO A 353 29.11 13.52 -34.35
CA PRO A 353 29.30 13.02 -35.70
C PRO A 353 29.58 14.21 -36.61
N ASP A 354 30.65 14.11 -37.40
CA ASP A 354 30.85 14.98 -38.56
C ASP A 354 29.66 14.76 -39.50
N PRO A 355 28.89 15.80 -39.91
CA PRO A 355 27.67 15.63 -40.70
C PRO A 355 27.92 15.23 -42.16
N SER A 356 29.16 14.97 -42.56
CA SER A 356 29.51 14.69 -43.94
C SER A 356 29.55 13.17 -44.26
N ASN A 357 28.44 12.69 -44.83
CA ASN A 357 28.38 11.57 -45.79
C ASN A 357 28.96 10.21 -45.36
N GLY A 358 28.54 9.67 -44.21
CA GLY A 358 28.65 8.22 -43.95
C GLY A 358 27.41 7.49 -44.46
N GLU A 359 27.46 6.92 -45.67
CA GLU A 359 26.49 5.89 -46.07
C GLU A 359 26.60 4.70 -45.11
N PHE A 360 25.46 4.24 -44.57
CA PHE A 360 25.42 3.05 -43.72
C PHE A 360 25.56 1.81 -44.62
N ASP A 361 26.75 1.22 -44.65
CA ASP A 361 27.09 0.11 -45.56
C ASP A 361 26.55 -1.27 -45.12
N GLY A 362 25.83 -1.33 -43.99
CA GLY A 362 25.23 -2.56 -43.46
C GLY A 362 26.24 -3.61 -42.98
N SER A 363 27.54 -3.27 -42.89
CA SER A 363 28.62 -4.23 -42.58
C SER A 363 29.32 -3.98 -41.24
N GLY A 364 28.62 -3.35 -40.29
CA GLY A 364 29.05 -3.19 -38.89
C GLY A 364 27.94 -3.51 -37.89
N PRO A 365 28.28 -3.67 -36.60
CA PRO A 365 27.31 -4.01 -35.57
C PRO A 365 26.19 -2.94 -35.52
N ILE A 366 24.94 -3.39 -35.53
CA ILE A 366 23.73 -2.57 -35.44
C ILE A 366 23.73 -1.84 -34.10
N ASN A 367 23.85 -0.52 -34.13
CA ASN A 367 23.81 0.29 -32.91
C ASN A 367 22.38 0.77 -32.61
N ILE A 368 21.77 0.24 -31.55
CA ILE A 368 20.42 0.57 -31.09
C ILE A 368 20.52 1.65 -30.00
N LEU A 369 20.04 2.85 -30.31
CA LEU A 369 19.90 3.94 -29.35
C LEU A 369 18.51 3.89 -28.71
N VAL A 370 18.46 3.66 -27.39
CA VAL A 370 17.20 3.60 -26.62
C VAL A 370 17.08 4.85 -25.76
N ILE A 371 16.09 5.70 -26.06
CA ILE A 371 15.89 7.01 -25.38
C ILE A 371 14.52 7.02 -24.70
N GLY A 372 14.47 7.53 -23.48
CA GLY A 372 13.22 7.70 -22.73
C GLY A 372 13.45 7.82 -21.23
N ASP A 373 12.49 7.34 -20.44
CA ASP A 373 12.55 7.38 -18.98
C ASP A 373 13.21 6.11 -18.38
N SER A 374 12.84 5.75 -17.15
CA SER A 374 13.28 4.52 -16.51
C SER A 374 12.93 3.24 -17.28
N THR A 375 11.91 3.26 -18.14
CA THR A 375 11.50 2.13 -18.96
C THR A 375 12.46 1.92 -20.13
N ALA A 376 12.86 3.02 -20.78
CA ALA A 376 13.86 3.00 -21.84
C ALA A 376 15.21 2.52 -21.31
N GLU A 377 15.60 2.96 -20.11
CA GLU A 377 16.80 2.48 -19.42
C GLU A 377 16.75 0.97 -19.15
N ASN A 378 15.60 0.43 -18.70
CA ASN A 378 15.46 -1.02 -18.46
C ASN A 378 15.45 -1.84 -19.76
N ILE A 379 14.86 -1.31 -20.83
CA ILE A 379 14.85 -1.95 -22.15
C ILE A 379 16.28 -1.98 -22.73
N ALA A 380 17.03 -0.87 -22.61
CA ALA A 380 18.42 -0.81 -23.03
C ALA A 380 19.28 -1.85 -22.31
N ARG A 381 19.05 -2.02 -20.99
CA ARG A 381 19.73 -3.05 -20.18
C ARG A 381 19.40 -4.46 -20.64
N GLY A 382 18.12 -4.75 -20.88
CA GLY A 382 17.69 -6.06 -21.37
C GLY A 382 18.24 -6.39 -22.76
N LEU A 383 18.29 -5.41 -23.66
CA LEU A 383 18.87 -5.59 -25.00
C LEU A 383 20.38 -5.79 -24.95
N ALA A 384 21.09 -5.08 -24.08
CA ALA A 384 22.53 -5.27 -23.88
C ALA A 384 22.85 -6.66 -23.30
N ASP A 385 21.95 -7.23 -22.48
CA ASP A 385 22.08 -8.57 -21.91
C ASP A 385 21.91 -9.71 -22.94
N VAL A 386 21.39 -9.43 -24.15
CA VAL A 386 21.29 -10.42 -25.24
C VAL A 386 22.69 -10.83 -25.74
N GLY A 387 23.71 -9.99 -25.54
CA GLY A 387 25.12 -10.37 -25.73
C GLY A 387 25.52 -10.68 -27.17
N ASP A 388 24.75 -10.20 -28.15
CA ASP A 388 25.07 -10.37 -29.57
C ASP A 388 26.18 -9.39 -29.98
N PRO A 389 27.37 -9.87 -30.41
CA PRO A 389 28.47 -9.01 -30.82
C PRO A 389 28.16 -8.16 -32.05
N GLU A 390 27.10 -8.48 -32.79
CA GLU A 390 26.60 -7.66 -33.90
C GLU A 390 25.61 -6.57 -33.47
N ILE A 391 25.29 -6.43 -32.18
CA ILE A 391 24.33 -5.43 -31.68
C ILE A 391 24.95 -4.59 -30.55
N GLY A 392 25.24 -3.32 -30.84
CA GLY A 392 25.64 -2.34 -29.83
C GLY A 392 24.42 -1.62 -29.26
N VAL A 393 24.28 -1.50 -27.94
CA VAL A 393 23.13 -0.78 -27.33
C VAL A 393 23.64 0.47 -26.62
N ILE A 394 23.07 1.62 -26.98
CA ILE A 394 23.40 2.92 -26.39
C ILE A 394 22.16 3.39 -25.62
N SER A 395 22.29 3.58 -24.31
CA SER A 395 21.21 4.16 -23.49
C SER A 395 21.28 5.68 -23.47
N GLY A 396 20.18 6.33 -23.85
CA GLY A 396 19.89 7.74 -23.60
C GLY A 396 18.79 7.94 -22.55
N GLY A 397 18.51 6.91 -21.73
CA GLY A 397 17.48 6.94 -20.69
C GLY A 397 17.83 7.90 -19.56
N VAL A 398 16.88 8.75 -19.16
CA VAL A 398 17.02 9.62 -17.97
C VAL A 398 15.89 9.32 -17.00
N LEU A 399 16.23 8.81 -15.81
CA LEU A 399 15.27 8.46 -14.77
C LEU A 399 14.35 9.65 -14.45
N GLY A 400 13.04 9.46 -14.64
CA GLY A 400 12.02 10.46 -14.34
C GLY A 400 11.76 11.52 -15.42
N CYS A 401 12.33 11.39 -16.63
CA CYS A 401 12.13 12.32 -17.74
C CYS A 401 11.44 11.60 -18.92
N PRO A 402 10.17 11.88 -19.24
CA PRO A 402 9.40 11.06 -20.19
C PRO A 402 9.85 11.13 -21.64
N LEU A 403 10.63 12.15 -22.04
CA LEU A 403 11.37 12.29 -23.31
C LEU A 403 11.98 13.70 -23.33
N LEU A 404 13.22 13.83 -23.80
CA LEU A 404 13.94 15.12 -23.91
C LEU A 404 13.06 16.16 -24.67
N PRO A 405 12.82 17.37 -24.14
CA PRO A 405 11.88 18.34 -24.73
C PRO A 405 12.25 18.89 -26.11
N ALA A 406 13.34 18.42 -26.74
CA ALA A 406 14.00 19.14 -27.84
C ALA A 406 14.49 18.26 -29.00
N MET A 407 14.02 17.02 -29.16
CA MET A 407 14.46 16.18 -30.29
C MET A 407 13.46 16.27 -31.47
N ARG A 408 13.86 16.93 -32.56
CA ARG A 408 13.22 16.77 -33.88
C ARG A 408 13.89 15.61 -34.60
N VAL A 409 13.19 14.49 -34.73
CA VAL A 409 13.60 13.38 -35.61
C VAL A 409 13.27 13.80 -37.04
N ARG A 410 14.29 13.89 -37.91
CA ARG A 410 14.12 13.98 -39.36
C ARG A 410 14.45 12.61 -39.92
N ASP A 411 13.46 11.96 -40.51
CA ASP A 411 13.68 10.75 -41.30
C ASP A 411 14.46 11.13 -42.57
N SER A 412 15.56 10.42 -42.81
CA SER A 412 16.29 10.44 -44.08
C SER A 412 16.20 9.04 -44.69
N VAL A 413 16.05 8.97 -46.03
CA VAL A 413 15.93 7.79 -46.95
C VAL A 413 14.47 7.71 -47.49
N VAL A 414 14.06 7.99 -48.74
CA VAL A 414 14.61 8.02 -50.13
C VAL A 414 13.74 9.04 -50.94
N GLY A 415 14.22 9.95 -51.79
CA GLY A 415 14.78 9.70 -53.12
C GLY A 415 13.68 9.63 -54.21
N GLU A 416 13.42 10.78 -54.81
CA GLU A 416 12.95 11.08 -56.17
C GLU A 416 12.66 9.90 -57.14
N GLN A 417 11.46 9.86 -57.73
CA GLN A 417 11.25 9.40 -59.11
C GLN A 417 10.20 10.28 -59.81
N ASP A 418 10.59 10.71 -61.01
CA ASP A 418 9.90 11.52 -62.01
C ASP A 418 8.44 11.10 -62.28
N VAL A 419 7.52 12.08 -62.36
CA VAL A 419 6.87 12.63 -63.57
C VAL A 419 6.27 14.00 -63.23
#